data_AF-A0A834I966-F1
#
_entry.id   AF-A0A834I966-F1
#
_cell.length_a   1.000
_cell.length_b   1.000
_cell.length_c   1.000
_cell.angle_alpha   90.00
_cell.angle_beta   90.00
_cell.angle_gamma   90.00
#
_symmetry.space_group_name_H-M   'P 1'
#
loop_
_entity.id
_entity.type
_entity.pdbx_description
1 polymer ?
#
loop_
_entity_poly.entity_id
_entity_poly.type
_entity_poly.pdbx_seq_one_letter_code
_entity_poly.pdbx_strand_id
1 'polypeptide(L)'
;MCYAILRKPEFYYHRKEERIARQFGTTNKDHPYIKMIIESGDWLVGGDLEVLRRIQWGDGLDEYRLTPNELRRKFKELGADVVFAFQLRNPIHNGHALLMTDTKRQLQERGYRKPVLLLHPLGGWIKDDDVPLPVRIQQHQAVLEEGLLDKDSTVLAIFPSPMMYAGPTEVQWHAKARMNAGANFYIVGRDPAGIAHPAGKEASLDGNLYDTTHGGRVLKMAPGLNNLEIIPFRVAAYDKRIQKMNFFDPSRKDDFEFISGTKMRTLARNGENPPNGFMAPKAWDILSGYYQNLNKSSY
;
A
#
# COMPACT_ATOMS: atom_id res chain seq x y z
N MET A 1 -19.12 -5.57 -25.48
CA MET A 1 -18.40 -4.31 -25.81
C MET A 1 -16.91 -4.63 -25.83
N CYS A 2 -16.16 -4.19 -26.86
CA CYS A 2 -14.71 -4.44 -26.97
C CYS A 2 -13.92 -3.33 -26.26
N TYR A 3 -12.96 -3.70 -25.41
CA TYR A 3 -12.10 -2.76 -24.66
C TYR A 3 -10.70 -2.62 -25.25
N ALA A 4 -10.16 -3.67 -25.87
CA ALA A 4 -8.80 -3.68 -26.39
C ALA A 4 -8.66 -4.69 -27.53
N ILE A 5 -7.63 -4.49 -28.35
CA ILE A 5 -7.18 -5.40 -29.40
C ILE A 5 -5.77 -5.84 -29.04
N LEU A 6 -5.51 -7.15 -29.04
CA LEU A 6 -4.16 -7.70 -28.94
C LEU A 6 -3.65 -8.02 -30.34
N ARG A 7 -2.64 -7.30 -30.80
CA ARG A 7 -2.05 -7.49 -32.14
C ARG A 7 -0.80 -8.36 -32.05
N LYS A 8 -0.56 -9.14 -33.11
CA LYS A 8 0.57 -10.07 -33.24
C LYS A 8 0.70 -11.00 -32.01
N PRO A 9 -0.33 -11.80 -31.71
CA PRO A 9 -0.32 -12.65 -30.53
C PRO A 9 0.75 -13.74 -30.63
N GLU A 10 1.49 -13.95 -29.55
CA GLU A 10 2.35 -15.12 -29.35
C GLU A 10 1.81 -15.95 -28.18
N PHE A 11 1.78 -17.28 -28.35
CA PHE A 11 1.29 -18.20 -27.33
C PHE A 11 2.44 -19.05 -26.82
N TYR A 12 2.60 -19.12 -25.50
CA TYR A 12 3.67 -19.89 -24.86
C TYR A 12 3.18 -20.51 -23.55
N TYR A 13 3.86 -21.59 -23.13
CA TYR A 13 3.48 -22.29 -21.91
C TYR A 13 3.64 -21.39 -20.68
N HIS A 14 2.64 -21.44 -19.80
CA HIS A 14 2.61 -20.66 -18.57
C HIS A 14 3.64 -21.17 -17.54
N ARG A 15 3.97 -22.47 -17.55
CA ARG A 15 4.90 -23.12 -16.59
C ARG A 15 4.63 -22.65 -15.13
N LYS A 16 3.38 -22.80 -14.69
CA LYS A 16 2.84 -22.19 -13.46
C LYS A 16 3.73 -22.39 -12.23
N GLU A 17 4.18 -23.61 -11.97
CA GLU A 17 5.02 -23.91 -10.81
C GLU A 17 6.33 -23.09 -10.83
N GLU A 18 7.01 -23.03 -11.98
CA GLU A 18 8.21 -22.21 -12.14
C GLU A 18 7.92 -20.73 -11.93
N ARG A 19 6.87 -20.19 -12.57
CA ARG A 19 6.45 -18.79 -12.38
C ARG A 19 6.21 -18.48 -10.91
N ILE A 20 5.41 -19.31 -10.24
CA ILE A 20 5.01 -19.12 -8.85
C ILE A 20 6.24 -19.15 -7.93
N ALA A 21 7.09 -20.18 -8.06
CA ALA A 21 8.29 -20.33 -7.25
C ALA A 21 9.22 -19.11 -7.38
N ARG A 22 9.44 -18.62 -8.60
CA ARG A 22 10.32 -17.47 -8.86
C ARG A 22 9.72 -16.14 -8.44
N GLN A 23 8.41 -15.95 -8.63
CA GLN A 23 7.74 -14.68 -8.35
C GLN A 23 7.50 -14.48 -6.84
N PHE A 24 7.13 -15.54 -6.12
CA PHE A 24 6.71 -15.47 -4.71
C PHE A 24 7.71 -16.08 -3.73
N GLY A 25 8.72 -16.81 -4.20
CA GLY A 25 9.64 -17.54 -3.31
C GLY A 25 8.98 -18.70 -2.56
N THR A 26 7.79 -19.12 -2.98
CA THR A 26 7.03 -20.24 -2.42
C THR A 26 6.11 -20.80 -3.50
N THR A 27 5.66 -22.05 -3.35
CA THR A 27 4.63 -22.69 -4.17
C THR A 27 3.38 -23.05 -3.37
N ASN A 28 3.23 -22.49 -2.17
CA ASN A 28 2.09 -22.76 -1.31
C ASN A 28 0.77 -22.29 -1.97
N LYS A 29 -0.16 -23.23 -2.18
CA LYS A 29 -1.43 -23.02 -2.89
C LYS A 29 -2.45 -22.22 -2.08
N ASP A 30 -2.26 -22.09 -0.76
CA ASP A 30 -3.12 -21.30 0.12
C ASP A 30 -2.83 -19.80 0.02
N HIS A 31 -1.75 -19.40 -0.65
CA HIS A 31 -1.49 -18.01 -0.96
C HIS A 31 -2.52 -17.50 -1.99
N PRO A 32 -3.25 -16.41 -1.71
CA PRO A 32 -4.49 -16.10 -2.42
C PRO A 32 -4.27 -15.71 -3.89
N TYR A 33 -3.16 -15.03 -4.23
CA TYR A 33 -2.82 -14.75 -5.63
C TYR A 33 -2.26 -15.98 -6.37
N ILE A 34 -1.61 -16.91 -5.65
CA ILE A 34 -1.06 -18.14 -6.26
C ILE A 34 -2.21 -19.04 -6.68
N LYS A 35 -3.26 -19.14 -5.84
CA LYS A 35 -4.50 -19.84 -6.16
C LYS A 35 -5.08 -19.39 -7.51
N MET A 36 -5.19 -18.07 -7.73
CA MET A 36 -5.66 -17.52 -9.02
C MET A 36 -4.76 -17.92 -10.21
N ILE A 37 -3.44 -17.98 -10.01
CA ILE A 37 -2.51 -18.42 -11.07
C ILE A 37 -2.70 -19.91 -11.37
N ILE A 38 -2.89 -20.75 -10.36
CA ILE A 38 -3.09 -22.20 -10.52
C ILE A 38 -4.39 -22.48 -11.28
N GLU A 39 -5.46 -21.77 -10.93
CA GLU A 39 -6.80 -21.88 -11.53
C GLU A 39 -6.89 -21.32 -12.96
N SER A 40 -5.90 -20.53 -13.40
CA SER A 40 -5.85 -20.00 -14.77
C SER A 40 -5.50 -21.05 -15.84
N GLY A 41 -5.46 -20.67 -17.11
CA GLY A 41 -5.05 -21.58 -18.21
C GLY A 41 -3.55 -21.92 -18.20
N ASP A 42 -3.17 -22.96 -18.95
CA ASP A 42 -1.78 -23.43 -19.08
C ASP A 42 -0.96 -22.68 -20.14
N TRP A 43 -1.59 -21.75 -20.85
CA TRP A 43 -0.99 -20.90 -21.87
C TRP A 43 -1.05 -19.43 -21.47
N LEU A 44 -0.01 -18.68 -21.82
CA LEU A 44 0.02 -17.23 -21.79
C LEU A 44 -0.03 -16.70 -23.22
N VAL A 45 -0.57 -15.48 -23.37
CA VAL A 45 -0.60 -14.75 -24.63
C VAL A 45 0.13 -13.42 -24.49
N GLY A 46 1.20 -13.24 -25.27
CA GLY A 46 1.92 -11.97 -25.44
C GLY A 46 1.47 -11.26 -26.71
N GLY A 47 1.76 -9.96 -26.84
CA GLY A 47 1.47 -9.17 -28.04
C GLY A 47 1.39 -7.67 -27.80
N ASP A 48 1.16 -6.91 -28.86
CA ASP A 48 1.00 -5.46 -28.83
C ASP A 48 -0.45 -5.11 -28.41
N LEU A 49 -0.65 -4.59 -27.20
CA LEU A 49 -1.99 -4.28 -26.67
C LEU A 49 -2.42 -2.85 -27.03
N GLU A 50 -3.48 -2.74 -27.83
CA GLU A 50 -4.15 -1.47 -28.16
C GLU A 50 -5.43 -1.33 -27.33
N VAL A 51 -5.42 -0.47 -26.32
CA VAL A 51 -6.59 -0.19 -25.47
C VAL A 51 -7.45 0.89 -26.13
N LEU A 52 -8.67 0.55 -26.51
CA LEU A 52 -9.55 1.38 -27.33
C LEU A 52 -10.31 2.45 -26.54
N ARG A 53 -10.48 2.24 -25.23
CA ARG A 53 -11.31 3.07 -24.36
C ARG A 53 -10.61 3.29 -23.03
N ARG A 54 -10.81 4.48 -22.46
CA ARG A 54 -10.42 4.72 -21.07
C ARG A 54 -11.19 3.77 -20.17
N ILE A 55 -10.47 3.07 -19.29
CA ILE A 55 -11.09 2.19 -18.30
C ILE A 55 -11.72 3.05 -17.20
N GLN A 56 -12.99 2.80 -16.94
CA GLN A 56 -13.79 3.38 -15.86
C GLN A 56 -14.53 2.23 -15.17
N TRP A 57 -14.71 2.34 -13.86
CA TRP A 57 -15.34 1.30 -13.05
C TRP A 57 -16.79 1.64 -12.72
N GLY A 58 -17.19 2.91 -12.77
CA GLY A 58 -18.55 3.32 -12.45
C GLY A 58 -18.92 3.09 -10.98
N ASP A 59 -17.93 3.01 -10.10
CA ASP A 59 -18.07 2.71 -8.67
C ASP A 59 -18.02 3.96 -7.77
N GLY A 60 -18.08 5.15 -8.38
CA GLY A 60 -17.95 6.44 -7.68
C GLY A 60 -16.53 6.83 -7.30
N LEU A 61 -15.50 6.06 -7.69
CA LEU A 61 -14.09 6.33 -7.35
C LEU A 61 -13.21 6.66 -8.56
N ASP A 62 -13.78 6.77 -9.76
CA ASP A 62 -13.02 6.99 -11.00
C ASP A 62 -12.27 8.32 -11.01
N GLU A 63 -12.73 9.34 -10.27
CA GLU A 63 -12.02 10.62 -10.12
C GLU A 63 -10.65 10.47 -9.44
N TYR A 64 -10.47 9.44 -8.60
CA TYR A 64 -9.20 9.15 -7.96
C TYR A 64 -8.27 8.32 -8.86
N ARG A 65 -8.77 7.72 -9.95
CA ARG A 65 -7.99 6.87 -10.86
C ARG A 65 -7.23 7.70 -11.90
N LEU A 66 -6.28 8.47 -11.40
CA LEU A 66 -5.41 9.31 -12.22
C LEU A 66 -4.34 8.47 -12.91
N THR A 67 -4.18 8.67 -14.21
CA THR A 67 -3.07 8.11 -14.99
C THR A 67 -1.74 8.74 -14.56
N PRO A 68 -0.59 8.09 -14.86
CA PRO A 68 0.73 8.70 -14.61
C PRO A 68 0.90 10.10 -15.21
N ASN A 69 0.32 10.36 -16.39
CA ASN A 69 0.41 11.68 -17.03
C ASN A 69 -0.48 12.73 -16.34
N GLU A 70 -1.65 12.34 -15.85
CA GLU A 70 -2.52 13.22 -15.06
C GLU A 70 -1.89 13.53 -13.70
N LEU A 71 -1.26 12.56 -13.04
CA LEU A 71 -0.49 12.78 -11.81
C LEU A 71 0.64 13.78 -12.03
N ARG A 72 1.47 13.59 -13.08
CA ARG A 72 2.55 14.53 -13.44
C ARG A 72 2.02 15.94 -13.67
N ARG A 73 0.87 16.07 -14.35
CA ARG A 73 0.22 17.36 -14.58
C ARG A 73 -0.23 17.98 -13.25
N LYS A 74 -0.87 17.20 -12.38
CA LYS A 74 -1.31 17.65 -11.05
C LYS A 74 -0.14 18.14 -10.18
N PHE A 75 0.98 17.43 -10.17
CA PHE A 75 2.17 17.87 -9.45
C PHE A 75 2.74 19.19 -9.98
N LYS A 76 2.73 19.38 -11.31
CA LYS A 76 3.13 20.64 -11.94
C LYS A 76 2.18 21.80 -11.57
N GLU A 77 0.87 21.56 -11.57
CA GLU A 77 -0.15 22.54 -11.16
C GLU A 77 0.01 22.99 -9.70
N LEU A 78 0.37 22.06 -8.81
CA LEU A 78 0.70 22.36 -7.41
C LEU A 78 2.05 23.09 -7.25
N GLY A 79 2.84 23.19 -8.31
CA GLY A 79 4.20 23.74 -8.27
C GLY A 79 5.14 22.90 -7.41
N ALA A 80 4.95 21.57 -7.39
CA ALA A 80 5.80 20.65 -6.65
C ALA A 80 7.24 20.73 -7.19
N ASP A 81 8.20 20.97 -6.32
CA ASP A 81 9.63 20.84 -6.65
C ASP A 81 10.15 19.42 -6.38
N VAL A 82 9.42 18.64 -5.58
CA VAL A 82 9.67 17.24 -5.34
C VAL A 82 8.39 16.49 -5.00
N VAL A 83 8.32 15.23 -5.41
CA VAL A 83 7.20 14.32 -5.09
C VAL A 83 7.73 13.11 -4.32
N PHE A 84 7.07 12.79 -3.21
CA PHE A 84 7.35 11.57 -2.44
C PHE A 84 6.09 10.69 -2.36
N ALA A 85 6.24 9.39 -2.60
CA ALA A 85 5.12 8.48 -2.70
C ALA A 85 5.00 7.58 -1.46
N PHE A 86 3.75 7.35 -1.05
CA PHE A 86 3.39 6.38 -0.03
C PHE A 86 2.40 5.36 -0.62
N GLN A 87 2.88 4.14 -0.85
CA GLN A 87 2.06 2.98 -1.22
C GLN A 87 1.36 2.42 0.02
N LEU A 88 0.09 2.10 -0.11
CA LEU A 88 -0.67 1.44 0.95
C LEU A 88 -1.81 0.58 0.39
N ARG A 89 -2.13 -0.48 1.13
CA ARG A 89 -3.35 -1.29 0.95
C ARG A 89 -4.26 -1.30 2.18
N ASN A 90 -3.80 -0.70 3.28
CA ASN A 90 -4.43 -0.74 4.60
C ASN A 90 -4.95 0.66 4.98
N PRO A 91 -5.89 0.76 5.95
CA PRO A 91 -6.23 2.02 6.60
C PRO A 91 -5.00 2.76 7.17
N ILE A 92 -5.07 4.09 7.18
CA ILE A 92 -4.01 4.96 7.71
C ILE A 92 -4.21 5.14 9.22
N HIS A 93 -3.24 4.72 10.03
CA HIS A 93 -3.13 5.14 11.42
C HIS A 93 -2.02 6.20 11.55
N ASN A 94 -1.91 6.82 12.73
CA ASN A 94 -1.01 7.96 12.95
C ASN A 94 0.47 7.59 12.83
N GLY A 95 0.82 6.30 12.83
CA GLY A 95 2.18 5.82 12.54
C GLY A 95 2.55 6.01 11.07
N HIS A 96 1.63 5.72 10.15
CA HIS A 96 1.81 6.05 8.73
C HIS A 96 1.86 7.57 8.53
N ALA A 97 0.99 8.32 9.21
CA ALA A 97 0.98 9.78 9.13
C ALA A 97 2.29 10.39 9.63
N LEU A 98 2.84 9.90 10.76
CA LEU A 98 4.14 10.32 11.30
C LEU A 98 5.26 10.20 10.27
N LEU A 99 5.26 9.16 9.45
CA LEU A 99 6.31 8.97 8.45
C LEU A 99 6.13 9.83 7.22
N MET A 100 4.90 10.04 6.80
CA MET A 100 4.61 10.95 5.69
C MET A 100 4.99 12.39 6.08
N THR A 101 4.66 12.82 7.31
CA THR A 101 5.02 14.15 7.82
C THR A 101 6.52 14.28 8.12
N ASP A 102 7.16 13.26 8.67
CA ASP A 102 8.62 13.25 8.88
C ASP A 102 9.39 13.24 7.55
N THR A 103 8.92 12.51 6.54
CA THR A 103 9.49 12.54 5.19
C THR A 103 9.40 13.95 4.60
N LYS A 104 8.22 14.60 4.70
CA LYS A 104 8.05 15.99 4.25
C LYS A 104 9.05 16.92 4.94
N ARG A 105 9.19 16.80 6.27
CA ARG A 105 10.16 17.57 7.07
C ARG A 105 11.59 17.35 6.59
N GLN A 106 12.01 16.10 6.41
CA GLN A 106 13.36 15.77 5.91
C GLN A 106 13.62 16.36 4.53
N LEU A 107 12.63 16.37 3.63
CA LEU A 107 12.75 16.99 2.31
C LEU A 107 12.87 18.52 2.42
N GLN A 108 12.15 19.15 3.34
CA GLN A 108 12.29 20.59 3.62
C GLN A 108 13.67 20.93 4.18
N GLU A 109 14.20 20.10 5.08
CA GLU A 109 15.58 20.24 5.61
C GLU A 109 16.64 20.09 4.51
N ARG A 110 16.35 19.30 3.47
CA ARG A 110 17.19 19.18 2.26
C ARG A 110 17.04 20.36 1.29
N GLY A 111 16.18 21.33 1.57
CA GLY A 111 16.00 22.56 0.79
C GLY A 111 14.83 22.56 -0.19
N TYR A 112 14.05 21.47 -0.28
CA TYR A 112 12.82 21.46 -1.06
C TYR A 112 11.75 22.34 -0.39
N ARG A 113 11.16 23.26 -1.14
CA ARG A 113 10.19 24.25 -0.66
C ARG A 113 8.76 23.76 -0.78
N LYS A 114 8.44 22.95 -1.79
CA LYS A 114 7.09 22.46 -2.08
C LYS A 114 7.04 20.93 -2.26
N PRO A 115 7.46 20.15 -1.25
CA PRO A 115 7.32 18.69 -1.30
C PRO A 115 5.84 18.29 -1.29
N VAL A 116 5.44 17.52 -2.30
CA VAL A 116 4.07 16.99 -2.43
C VAL A 116 4.05 15.49 -2.17
N LEU A 117 3.15 15.09 -1.27
CA LEU A 117 2.85 13.68 -1.00
C LEU A 117 1.94 13.13 -2.08
N LEU A 118 2.35 12.02 -2.71
CA LEU A 118 1.47 11.14 -3.46
C LEU A 118 0.99 10.02 -2.52
N LEU A 119 -0.19 10.21 -1.91
CA LEU A 119 -0.86 9.20 -1.11
C LEU A 119 -1.62 8.26 -2.05
N HIS A 120 -1.12 7.04 -2.20
CA HIS A 120 -1.42 6.23 -3.38
C HIS A 120 -1.99 4.84 -3.03
N PRO A 121 -3.20 4.74 -2.46
CA PRO A 121 -3.82 3.45 -2.15
C PRO A 121 -3.93 2.56 -3.39
N LEU A 122 -3.61 1.28 -3.22
CA LEU A 122 -3.87 0.26 -4.23
C LEU A 122 -5.38 -0.03 -4.30
N GLY A 123 -5.92 -0.09 -5.52
CA GLY A 123 -7.35 -0.29 -5.79
C GLY A 123 -7.69 -1.36 -6.82
N GLY A 124 -6.71 -2.16 -7.27
CA GLY A 124 -7.01 -3.42 -7.95
C GLY A 124 -7.45 -4.50 -6.96
N TRP A 125 -7.41 -5.76 -7.41
CA TRP A 125 -7.73 -6.92 -6.58
C TRP A 125 -6.89 -6.98 -5.29
N ILE A 126 -7.53 -7.33 -4.18
CA ILE A 126 -6.93 -7.58 -2.85
C ILE A 126 -7.56 -8.86 -2.29
N LYS A 127 -6.93 -9.50 -1.30
CA LYS A 127 -7.48 -10.66 -0.61
C LYS A 127 -8.71 -10.30 0.24
N ASP A 128 -9.57 -11.28 0.50
CA ASP A 128 -10.92 -11.09 1.05
C ASP A 128 -10.99 -10.45 2.45
N ASP A 129 -9.98 -10.67 3.30
CA ASP A 129 -9.94 -10.11 4.66
C ASP A 129 -9.26 -8.72 4.74
N ASP A 130 -8.82 -8.14 3.61
CA ASP A 130 -8.38 -6.74 3.56
C ASP A 130 -9.60 -5.79 3.51
N VAL A 131 -9.43 -4.57 4.02
CA VAL A 131 -10.51 -3.55 4.01
C VAL A 131 -10.80 -3.12 2.56
N PRO A 132 -12.07 -3.16 2.10
CA PRO A 132 -12.47 -2.77 0.75
C PRO A 132 -12.05 -1.35 0.38
N LEU A 133 -11.80 -1.14 -0.91
CA LEU A 133 -11.32 0.13 -1.44
C LEU A 133 -12.23 1.34 -1.10
N PRO A 134 -13.57 1.28 -1.24
CA PRO A 134 -14.43 2.43 -0.89
C PRO A 134 -14.29 2.85 0.57
N VAL A 135 -14.23 1.89 1.49
CA VAL A 135 -14.04 2.13 2.93
C VAL A 135 -12.67 2.77 3.18
N ARG A 136 -11.61 2.28 2.51
CA ARG A 136 -10.27 2.87 2.64
C ARG A 136 -10.22 4.30 2.10
N ILE A 137 -10.84 4.59 0.97
CA ILE A 137 -10.87 5.96 0.42
C ILE A 137 -11.59 6.92 1.37
N GLN A 138 -12.76 6.53 1.90
CA GLN A 138 -13.46 7.32 2.92
C GLN A 138 -12.59 7.54 4.17
N GLN A 139 -11.92 6.48 4.63
CA GLN A 139 -11.02 6.57 5.79
C GLN A 139 -9.82 7.50 5.53
N HIS A 140 -9.26 7.50 4.32
CA HIS A 140 -8.15 8.38 3.96
C HIS A 140 -8.60 9.84 3.79
N GLN A 141 -9.81 10.08 3.27
CA GLN A 141 -10.41 11.42 3.24
C GLN A 141 -10.58 11.97 4.65
N ALA A 142 -11.10 11.16 5.58
CA ALA A 142 -11.22 11.57 6.99
C ALA A 142 -9.87 11.94 7.62
N VAL A 143 -8.80 11.21 7.30
CA VAL A 143 -7.43 11.56 7.74
C VAL A 143 -6.99 12.94 7.23
N LEU A 144 -7.33 13.29 5.98
CA LEU A 144 -7.04 14.60 5.39
C LEU A 144 -7.91 15.71 6.00
N GLU A 145 -9.20 15.44 6.24
CA GLU A 145 -10.13 16.38 6.87
C GLU A 145 -9.71 16.75 8.30
N GLU A 146 -9.17 15.79 9.06
CA GLU A 146 -8.68 16.02 10.42
C GLU A 146 -7.29 16.65 10.47
N GLY A 147 -6.68 16.95 9.31
CA GLY A 147 -5.41 17.68 9.24
C GLY A 147 -4.18 16.89 9.69
N LEU A 148 -4.28 15.56 9.82
CA LEU A 148 -3.11 14.71 10.07
C LEU A 148 -2.11 14.73 8.91
N LEU A 149 -2.64 14.90 7.70
CA LEU A 149 -1.88 15.15 6.49
C LEU A 149 -2.38 16.46 5.89
N ASP A 150 -1.45 17.29 5.44
CA ASP A 150 -1.77 18.57 4.82
C ASP A 150 -2.39 18.34 3.44
N LYS A 151 -3.67 18.70 3.30
CA LYS A 151 -4.46 18.53 2.07
C LYS A 151 -3.87 19.30 0.88
N ASP A 152 -3.24 20.45 1.12
CA ASP A 152 -2.80 21.35 0.04
C ASP A 152 -1.49 20.85 -0.59
N SER A 153 -0.76 19.98 0.11
CA SER A 153 0.45 19.31 -0.37
C SER A 153 0.29 17.79 -0.47
N THR A 154 -0.94 17.29 -0.55
CA THR A 154 -1.23 15.86 -0.73
C THR A 154 -2.11 15.62 -1.95
N VAL A 155 -1.68 14.70 -2.82
CA VAL A 155 -2.49 14.14 -3.91
C VAL A 155 -2.91 12.73 -3.51
N LEU A 156 -4.21 12.55 -3.25
CA LEU A 156 -4.83 11.23 -3.07
C LEU A 156 -5.23 10.66 -4.43
N ALA A 157 -4.67 9.51 -4.81
CA ALA A 157 -4.98 8.83 -6.07
C ALA A 157 -4.99 7.31 -5.91
N ILE A 158 -5.74 6.59 -6.73
CA ILE A 158 -5.83 5.14 -6.71
C ILE A 158 -4.86 4.53 -7.71
N PHE A 159 -4.01 3.62 -7.21
CA PHE A 159 -3.14 2.81 -8.05
C PHE A 159 -3.91 1.57 -8.54
N PRO A 160 -4.10 1.38 -9.87
CA PRO A 160 -5.05 0.40 -10.39
C PRO A 160 -4.53 -1.05 -10.42
N SER A 161 -3.29 -1.30 -10.00
CA SER A 161 -2.71 -2.66 -10.03
C SER A 161 -3.43 -3.60 -9.05
N PRO A 162 -3.60 -4.87 -9.40
CA PRO A 162 -3.81 -5.94 -8.41
C PRO A 162 -2.67 -5.98 -7.39
N MET A 163 -2.99 -6.37 -6.15
CA MET A 163 -2.03 -6.69 -5.09
C MET A 163 -1.64 -8.16 -5.20
N MET A 164 -0.36 -8.44 -5.43
CA MET A 164 0.11 -9.82 -5.54
C MET A 164 0.43 -10.44 -4.18
N TYR A 165 0.79 -9.66 -3.17
CA TYR A 165 1.36 -10.13 -1.91
C TYR A 165 2.72 -10.85 -2.11
N ALA A 166 3.51 -10.38 -3.08
CA ALA A 166 4.80 -10.97 -3.46
C ALA A 166 6.02 -10.29 -2.81
N GLY A 167 5.82 -9.58 -1.69
CA GLY A 167 6.90 -9.09 -0.83
C GLY A 167 7.99 -8.30 -1.57
N PRO A 168 9.28 -8.65 -1.40
CA PRO A 168 10.41 -7.97 -2.04
C PRO A 168 10.37 -7.94 -3.57
N THR A 169 9.72 -8.91 -4.22
CA THR A 169 9.53 -8.90 -5.69
C THR A 169 8.54 -7.82 -6.09
N GLU A 170 7.39 -7.76 -5.40
CA GLU A 170 6.31 -6.82 -5.73
C GLU A 170 6.62 -5.38 -5.32
N VAL A 171 7.35 -5.16 -4.23
CA VAL A 171 7.65 -3.78 -3.80
C VAL A 171 8.46 -3.02 -4.87
N GLN A 172 9.28 -3.72 -5.67
CA GLN A 172 9.99 -3.14 -6.81
C GLN A 172 9.00 -2.65 -7.88
N TRP A 173 7.94 -3.40 -8.16
CA TRP A 173 6.86 -2.97 -9.05
C TRP A 173 6.14 -1.73 -8.50
N HIS A 174 5.81 -1.72 -7.21
CA HIS A 174 5.16 -0.57 -6.57
C HIS A 174 6.03 0.69 -6.64
N ALA A 175 7.35 0.57 -6.45
CA ALA A 175 8.31 1.67 -6.55
C ALA A 175 8.45 2.15 -8.00
N LYS A 176 8.66 1.22 -8.96
CA LYS A 176 8.81 1.53 -10.39
C LYS A 176 7.57 2.24 -10.96
N ALA A 177 6.37 1.80 -10.59
CA ALA A 177 5.13 2.44 -11.02
C ALA A 177 5.03 3.90 -10.54
N ARG A 178 5.51 4.19 -9.32
CA ARG A 178 5.50 5.54 -8.74
C ARG A 178 6.58 6.43 -9.35
N MET A 179 7.75 5.88 -9.65
CA MET A 179 8.76 6.57 -10.46
C MET A 179 8.20 6.96 -11.84
N ASN A 180 7.47 6.05 -12.50
CA ASN A 180 6.81 6.35 -13.77
C ASN A 180 5.68 7.39 -13.63
N ALA A 181 5.05 7.50 -12.46
CA ALA A 181 4.07 8.55 -12.13
C ALA A 181 4.71 9.90 -11.74
N GLY A 182 6.04 9.97 -11.63
CA GLY A 182 6.77 11.20 -11.33
C GLY A 182 7.22 11.38 -9.88
N ALA A 183 7.15 10.34 -9.06
CA ALA A 183 7.75 10.36 -7.73
C ALA A 183 9.29 10.38 -7.81
N ASN A 184 9.90 11.20 -6.97
CA ASN A 184 11.36 11.29 -6.77
C ASN A 184 11.80 10.49 -5.54
N PHE A 185 10.93 10.37 -4.54
CA PHE A 185 11.18 9.63 -3.30
C PHE A 185 10.10 8.57 -3.08
N TYR A 186 10.49 7.44 -2.50
CA TYR A 186 9.56 6.34 -2.20
C TYR A 186 9.75 5.88 -0.76
N ILE A 187 8.70 6.03 0.05
CA ILE A 187 8.69 5.56 1.42
C ILE A 187 8.44 4.05 1.43
N VAL A 188 9.32 3.29 2.09
CA VAL A 188 9.17 1.82 2.20
C VAL A 188 9.19 1.34 3.64
N GLY A 189 8.10 0.68 4.02
CA GLY A 189 7.84 0.06 5.33
C GLY A 189 8.64 -1.18 5.67
N ARG A 190 8.38 -1.68 6.89
CA ARG A 190 8.62 -3.09 7.26
C ARG A 190 7.65 -3.98 6.49
N ASP A 191 8.14 -5.12 6.02
CA ASP A 191 7.38 -6.16 5.29
C ASP A 191 6.51 -5.60 4.14
N PRO A 192 7.07 -4.76 3.25
CA PRO A 192 6.28 -4.14 2.21
C PRO A 192 5.80 -5.21 1.23
N ALA A 193 4.53 -5.14 0.87
CA ALA A 193 3.84 -6.15 0.08
C ALA A 193 3.86 -7.58 0.65
N GLY A 194 4.17 -7.73 1.93
CA GLY A 194 4.13 -9.02 2.61
C GLY A 194 2.74 -9.45 3.05
N ILE A 195 2.67 -10.72 3.45
CA ILE A 195 1.52 -11.44 3.97
C ILE A 195 2.01 -12.43 5.04
N ALA A 196 1.12 -12.81 5.96
CA ALA A 196 1.40 -13.92 6.87
C ALA A 196 1.68 -15.20 6.07
N HIS A 197 2.52 -16.08 6.61
CA HIS A 197 2.84 -17.32 5.94
C HIS A 197 1.57 -18.18 5.80
N PRO A 198 1.20 -18.64 4.57
CA PRO A 198 -0.06 -19.36 4.36
C PRO A 198 -0.19 -20.67 5.16
N ALA A 199 0.94 -21.33 5.45
CA ALA A 199 0.97 -22.52 6.31
C ALA A 199 0.85 -22.24 7.83
N GLY A 200 0.57 -20.99 8.23
CA GLY A 200 0.39 -20.60 9.64
C GLY A 200 1.62 -19.95 10.27
N LYS A 201 1.45 -19.47 11.51
CA LYS A 201 2.47 -18.65 12.20
C LYS A 201 3.77 -19.40 12.48
N GLU A 202 3.69 -20.70 12.77
CA GLU A 202 4.85 -21.54 13.10
C GLU A 202 5.72 -21.89 11.89
N ALA A 203 5.26 -21.59 10.67
CA ALA A 203 6.00 -21.89 9.45
C ALA A 203 7.21 -20.97 9.21
N SER A 204 7.36 -19.91 10.01
CA SER A 204 8.47 -18.95 9.94
C SER A 204 8.71 -18.32 11.31
N LEU A 205 9.89 -17.72 11.52
CA LEU A 205 10.30 -17.14 12.81
C LEU A 205 9.34 -16.08 13.36
N ASP A 206 8.70 -15.30 12.49
CA ASP A 206 7.80 -14.22 12.88
C ASP A 206 6.41 -14.31 12.23
N GLY A 207 6.09 -15.48 11.68
CA GLY A 207 4.82 -15.77 11.02
C GLY A 207 4.60 -15.09 9.68
N ASN A 208 5.59 -14.36 9.12
CA ASN A 208 5.48 -13.70 7.82
C ASN A 208 6.07 -14.58 6.71
N LEU A 209 5.53 -14.45 5.50
CA LEU A 209 6.04 -15.18 4.34
C LEU A 209 7.44 -14.69 3.91
N TYR A 210 7.77 -13.44 4.21
CA TYR A 210 9.05 -12.82 3.84
C TYR A 210 9.73 -12.25 5.08
N ASP A 211 11.07 -12.23 5.07
CA ASP A 211 11.81 -11.43 6.02
C ASP A 211 11.44 -9.96 5.86
N THR A 212 11.03 -9.37 6.96
CA THR A 212 10.39 -8.06 6.99
C THR A 212 11.33 -6.89 6.68
N THR A 213 12.63 -7.14 6.58
CA THR A 213 13.64 -6.17 6.15
C THR A 213 14.00 -6.29 4.67
N HIS A 214 13.68 -7.42 4.02
CA HIS A 214 14.13 -7.71 2.65
C HIS A 214 13.60 -6.72 1.64
N GLY A 215 12.33 -6.29 1.74
CA GLY A 215 11.76 -5.35 0.78
C GLY A 215 12.54 -4.02 0.70
N GLY A 216 12.88 -3.44 1.85
CA GLY A 216 13.69 -2.21 1.90
C GLY A 216 15.13 -2.42 1.43
N ARG A 217 15.75 -3.57 1.73
CA ARG A 217 17.11 -3.91 1.27
C ARG A 217 17.16 -4.12 -0.24
N VAL A 218 16.22 -4.90 -0.78
CA VAL A 218 16.10 -5.20 -2.21
C VAL A 218 15.87 -3.94 -3.01
N LEU A 219 14.97 -3.04 -2.59
CA LEU A 219 14.75 -1.77 -3.30
C LEU A 219 16.01 -0.92 -3.45
N LYS A 220 16.88 -0.87 -2.43
CA LYS A 220 18.11 -0.06 -2.46
C LYS A 220 19.12 -0.56 -3.48
N MET A 221 19.08 -1.85 -3.84
CA MET A 221 19.98 -2.47 -4.81
C MET A 221 19.30 -2.82 -6.13
N ALA A 222 18.00 -2.54 -6.27
CA ALA A 222 17.24 -2.94 -7.44
C ALA A 222 17.65 -2.10 -8.67
N PRO A 223 18.03 -2.74 -9.79
CA PRO A 223 18.40 -2.02 -11.00
C PRO A 223 17.18 -1.30 -11.61
N GLY A 224 17.42 -0.18 -12.28
CA GLY A 224 16.38 0.56 -13.00
C GLY A 224 15.50 1.47 -12.11
N LEU A 225 15.87 1.66 -10.84
CA LEU A 225 15.25 2.62 -9.91
C LEU A 225 16.12 3.87 -9.66
N ASN A 226 17.12 4.13 -10.51
CA ASN A 226 18.14 5.16 -10.30
C ASN A 226 17.60 6.59 -10.08
N ASN A 227 16.39 6.88 -10.56
CA ASN A 227 15.75 8.20 -10.43
C ASN A 227 14.78 8.28 -9.24
N LEU A 228 14.81 7.30 -8.33
CA LEU A 228 13.94 7.19 -7.18
C LEU A 228 14.76 6.93 -5.92
N GLU A 229 14.80 7.89 -4.99
CA GLU A 229 15.46 7.69 -3.70
C GLU A 229 14.54 6.96 -2.73
N ILE A 230 15.06 5.90 -2.10
CA ILE A 230 14.30 5.08 -1.17
C ILE A 230 14.42 5.62 0.25
N ILE A 231 13.30 6.01 0.85
CA ILE A 231 13.22 6.46 2.24
C ILE A 231 12.77 5.28 3.11
N PRO A 232 13.68 4.68 3.90
CA PRO A 232 13.32 3.56 4.77
C PRO A 232 12.46 4.04 5.93
N PHE A 233 11.46 3.23 6.27
CA PHE A 233 10.57 3.44 7.39
C PHE A 233 11.32 3.26 8.71
N ARG A 234 11.22 4.26 9.58
CA ARG A 234 11.56 4.11 10.99
C ARG A 234 10.38 3.51 11.72
N VAL A 235 10.62 2.47 12.52
CA VAL A 235 9.56 1.80 13.28
C VAL A 235 8.82 2.84 14.13
N ALA A 236 7.50 2.93 13.96
CA ALA A 236 6.64 3.81 14.73
C ALA A 236 5.73 2.97 15.63
N ALA A 237 5.61 3.37 16.89
CA ALA A 237 4.78 2.71 17.89
C ALA A 237 4.07 3.76 18.76
N TYR A 238 3.03 3.35 19.48
CA TYR A 238 2.29 4.27 20.36
C TYR A 238 3.11 4.52 21.62
N ASP A 239 3.53 5.75 21.85
CA ASP A 239 4.33 6.15 23.01
C ASP A 239 3.38 6.56 24.14
N LYS A 240 3.29 5.70 25.17
CA LYS A 240 2.31 5.82 26.26
C LYS A 240 2.50 7.09 27.09
N ARG A 241 3.71 7.65 27.12
CA ARG A 241 4.04 8.84 27.92
C ARG A 241 3.47 10.13 27.33
N ILE A 242 3.48 10.21 26.00
CA ILE A 242 3.06 11.38 25.24
C ILE A 242 1.74 11.17 24.51
N GLN A 243 1.13 9.99 24.66
CA GLN A 243 -0.17 9.61 24.12
C GLN A 243 -0.30 9.88 22.61
N LYS A 244 0.75 9.53 21.86
CA LYS A 244 0.79 9.68 20.39
C LYS A 244 1.74 8.67 19.76
N MET A 245 1.61 8.49 18.46
CA MET A 245 2.59 7.73 17.69
C MET A 245 3.94 8.46 17.68
N ASN A 246 5.01 7.71 17.90
CA ASN A 246 6.38 8.21 17.90
C ASN A 246 7.33 7.14 17.31
N PHE A 247 8.53 7.55 16.92
CA PHE A 247 9.55 6.61 16.49
C PHE A 247 10.02 5.77 17.67
N PHE A 248 10.03 4.45 17.49
CA PHE A 248 10.41 3.49 18.51
C PHE A 248 11.86 3.71 18.95
N ASP A 249 12.06 3.72 20.26
CA ASP A 249 13.36 3.87 20.90
C ASP A 249 13.63 2.63 21.77
N PRO A 250 14.59 1.77 21.38
CA PRO A 250 14.89 0.53 22.10
C PRO A 250 15.29 0.73 23.56
N SER A 251 15.87 1.89 23.91
CA SER A 251 16.32 2.20 25.28
C SER A 251 15.17 2.31 26.28
N ARG A 252 13.96 2.58 25.79
CA ARG A 252 12.73 2.77 26.57
C ARG A 252 11.58 1.97 25.97
N LYS A 253 11.87 0.74 25.51
CA LYS A 253 10.92 -0.14 24.83
C LYS A 253 9.59 -0.32 25.58
N ASP A 254 9.61 -0.30 26.91
CA ASP A 254 8.43 -0.52 27.75
C ASP A 254 7.48 0.69 27.74
N ASP A 255 7.92 1.86 27.27
CA ASP A 255 7.07 3.04 27.05
C ASP A 255 6.23 2.92 25.77
N PHE A 256 6.56 1.97 24.88
CA PHE A 256 5.92 1.82 23.58
C PHE A 256 4.94 0.65 23.54
N GLU A 257 3.83 0.85 22.83
CA GLU A 257 2.86 -0.18 22.52
C GLU A 257 2.75 -0.40 21.01
N PHE A 258 2.88 -1.66 20.59
CA PHE A 258 2.68 -2.08 19.21
C PHE A 258 1.26 -2.60 19.03
N ILE A 259 0.41 -1.80 18.38
CA ILE A 259 -0.97 -2.18 18.07
C ILE A 259 -0.99 -2.88 16.71
N SER A 260 -1.11 -4.20 16.73
CA SER A 260 -1.19 -5.00 15.50
C SER A 260 -2.51 -4.76 14.75
N GLY A 261 -2.52 -5.04 13.45
CA GLY A 261 -3.76 -5.01 12.65
C GLY A 261 -4.82 -5.95 13.21
N THR A 262 -4.44 -7.09 13.78
CA THR A 262 -5.39 -7.99 14.46
C THR A 262 -6.00 -7.34 15.71
N LYS A 263 -5.19 -6.71 16.56
CA LYS A 263 -5.70 -5.99 17.76
C LYS A 263 -6.64 -4.86 17.35
N MET A 264 -6.24 -4.06 16.35
CA MET A 264 -7.07 -2.99 15.78
C MET A 264 -8.43 -3.52 15.29
N ARG A 265 -8.44 -4.64 14.55
CA ARG A 265 -9.69 -5.26 14.08
C ARG A 265 -10.57 -5.74 15.22
N THR A 266 -9.99 -6.34 16.26
CA THR A 266 -10.75 -6.77 17.45
C THR A 266 -11.42 -5.58 18.13
N LEU A 267 -10.69 -4.49 18.37
CA LEU A 267 -11.24 -3.26 18.95
C LEU A 267 -12.41 -2.74 18.12
N ALA A 268 -12.21 -2.60 16.80
CA ALA A 268 -13.23 -2.11 15.88
C ALA A 268 -14.49 -2.99 15.85
N ARG A 269 -14.33 -4.32 15.84
CA ARG A 269 -15.46 -5.28 15.88
C ARG A 269 -16.28 -5.19 17.16
N ASN A 270 -15.62 -4.91 18.28
CA ASN A 270 -16.26 -4.77 19.60
C ASN A 270 -16.83 -3.36 19.84
N GLY A 271 -16.60 -2.41 18.93
CA GLY A 271 -16.94 -1.00 19.16
C GLY A 271 -16.11 -0.33 20.24
N GLU A 272 -14.94 -0.88 20.55
CA GLU A 272 -13.96 -0.30 21.47
C GLU A 272 -13.05 0.69 20.71
N ASN A 273 -12.60 1.75 21.37
CA ASN A 273 -11.67 2.71 20.77
C ASN A 273 -10.20 2.29 21.00
N PRO A 274 -9.30 2.53 20.03
CA PRO A 274 -7.87 2.43 20.29
C PRO A 274 -7.43 3.57 21.23
N PRO A 275 -6.22 3.51 21.78
CA PRO A 275 -5.66 4.62 22.53
C PRO A 275 -5.73 5.94 21.74
N ASN A 276 -6.11 7.03 22.43
CA ASN A 276 -6.15 8.37 21.85
C ASN A 276 -4.83 8.69 21.14
N GLY A 277 -4.88 9.23 19.93
CA GLY A 277 -3.67 9.53 19.15
C GLY A 277 -3.08 8.35 18.38
N PHE A 278 -3.70 7.17 18.39
CA PHE A 278 -3.36 6.06 17.49
C PHE A 278 -3.89 6.27 16.07
N MET A 279 -5.14 6.74 15.92
CA MET A 279 -5.80 7.03 14.66
C MET A 279 -6.68 8.27 14.82
N ALA A 280 -6.89 9.02 13.74
CA ALA A 280 -7.86 10.11 13.67
C ALA A 280 -9.27 9.61 14.05
N PRO A 281 -10.00 10.26 14.98
CA PRO A 281 -11.34 9.86 15.40
C PRO A 281 -12.33 9.58 14.26
N LYS A 282 -12.52 10.49 13.29
CA LYS A 282 -13.43 10.26 12.15
C LYS A 282 -12.97 9.06 11.31
N ALA A 283 -11.67 8.92 11.14
CA ALA A 283 -11.09 7.82 10.38
C ALA A 283 -11.26 6.48 11.11
N TRP A 284 -11.24 6.49 12.45
CA TRP A 284 -11.57 5.35 13.28
C TRP A 284 -13.06 4.99 13.20
N ASP A 285 -13.96 5.98 13.25
CA ASP A 285 -15.41 5.74 13.19
C ASP A 285 -15.81 5.04 11.88
N ILE A 286 -15.23 5.43 10.75
CA ILE A 286 -15.45 4.76 9.45
C ILE A 286 -14.99 3.29 9.51
N LEU A 287 -13.82 3.04 10.09
CA LEU A 287 -13.26 1.69 10.20
C LEU A 287 -14.06 0.82 11.17
N SER A 288 -14.42 1.37 12.33
CA SER A 288 -15.23 0.72 13.35
C SER A 288 -16.62 0.38 12.81
N GLY A 289 -17.29 1.34 12.15
CA GLY A 289 -18.58 1.12 11.50
C GLY A 289 -18.54 0.01 10.45
N TYR A 290 -17.48 -0.06 9.63
CA TYR A 290 -17.28 -1.16 8.69
C TYR A 290 -17.23 -2.52 9.39
N TYR A 291 -16.39 -2.67 10.43
CA TYR A 291 -16.23 -3.94 11.12
C TYR A 291 -17.46 -4.36 11.95
N GLN A 292 -18.20 -3.41 12.52
CA GLN A 292 -19.46 -3.71 13.21
C GLN A 292 -20.55 -4.17 12.25
N ASN A 293 -20.62 -3.61 11.04
CA ASN A 293 -21.60 -4.02 10.04
C ASN A 293 -21.30 -5.41 9.45
N LEU A 294 -20.02 -5.78 9.29
CA LEU A 294 -19.63 -7.15 8.91
C LEU A 294 -20.16 -8.19 9.90
N ASN A 295 -20.11 -7.90 11.20
CA ASN A 295 -20.63 -8.82 12.23
C ASN A 295 -22.14 -8.99 12.12
N LYS A 296 -22.90 -7.93 11.78
CA LYS A 296 -24.36 -7.98 11.63
C LYS A 296 -24.81 -8.80 10.41
N SER A 297 -24.03 -8.84 9.34
CA SER A 297 -24.34 -9.64 8.15
C SER A 297 -24.01 -11.13 8.29
N SER A 298 -23.41 -11.54 9.41
CA SER A 298 -23.03 -12.93 9.70
C SER A 298 -24.05 -13.65 10.61
N TYR A 299 -25.19 -13.01 10.90
CA TYR A 299 -26.31 -13.55 11.67
C TYR A 299 -27.60 -13.54 10.84
#